data_AF-A0A522TC69-F1
#
_entry.id   AF-A0A522TC69-F1
#
_cell.length_a   1.000
_cell.length_b   1.000
_cell.length_c   1.000
_cell.angle_alpha   90.00
_cell.angle_beta   90.00
_cell.angle_gamma   90.00
#
_symmetry.space_group_name_H-M   'P 1'
#
loop_
_entity.id
_entity.type
_entity.pdbx_description
1 polymer ?
#
loop_
_entity_poly.entity_id
_entity_poly.type
_entity_poly.pdbx_seq_one_letter_code
_entity_poly.pdbx_strand_id
1 'polypeptide(L)'
;MAIVTSGKGTSKRVQALLLAHYIEPARQRGKKKVRVTAGEIIRELKLQNRAPQVCTAMQGQRFLKQHGLEIMKREGPPSGQSTTVAVTYIWNDNGQHKKDPLLALYGRLRDAFAAEGGAERALQKERTAFHRDFERRQRTMWKQS
;
A
#
# COMPACT_ATOMS: atom_id res chain seq x y z
N MET A 1 0.48 4.75 -17.20
CA MET A 1 1.70 4.86 -18.02
C MET A 1 2.55 6.00 -17.48
N ALA A 2 3.63 5.71 -16.75
CA ALA A 2 4.50 6.75 -16.21
C ALA A 2 5.60 7.06 -17.23
N ILE A 3 5.56 8.30 -17.73
CA ILE A 3 6.57 8.95 -18.56
C ILE A 3 7.98 8.76 -17.99
N VAL A 4 8.80 7.99 -18.71
CA VAL A 4 10.24 7.84 -18.45
C VAL A 4 10.92 9.15 -18.84
N THR A 5 11.33 9.94 -17.85
CA THR A 5 12.10 11.16 -18.07
C THR A 5 13.52 10.79 -18.53
N SER A 6 13.82 11.10 -19.78
CA SER A 6 15.16 11.08 -20.37
C SER A 6 16.07 12.06 -19.61
N GLY A 7 16.81 11.54 -18.63
CA GLY A 7 17.95 12.23 -18.02
C GLY A 7 19.14 11.29 -18.07
N LYS A 8 20.23 11.70 -18.73
CA LYS A 8 21.47 10.93 -19.00
C LYS A 8 22.29 10.61 -17.74
N GLY A 9 21.67 10.10 -16.67
CA GLY A 9 22.33 9.72 -15.43
C GLY A 9 22.36 8.20 -15.25
N THR A 10 23.55 7.63 -15.04
CA THR A 10 23.73 6.21 -14.70
C THR A 10 22.91 5.80 -13.48
N SER A 11 22.85 6.66 -12.47
CA SER A 11 22.05 6.44 -11.25
C SER A 11 20.54 6.33 -11.53
N LYS A 12 19.99 7.14 -12.45
CA LYS A 12 18.57 7.04 -12.81
C LYS A 12 18.25 5.73 -13.52
N ARG A 13 19.16 5.26 -14.39
CA ARG A 13 19.01 3.95 -15.08
C ARG A 13 19.03 2.79 -14.08
N VAL A 14 19.92 2.85 -13.09
CA VAL A 14 19.97 1.88 -11.98
C VAL A 14 18.64 1.86 -11.22
N GLN A 15 18.13 3.04 -10.85
CA GLN A 15 16.87 3.15 -10.10
C GLN A 15 15.67 2.66 -10.90
N ALA A 16 15.57 3.00 -12.19
CA ALA A 16 14.50 2.55 -13.06
C ALA A 16 14.48 1.02 -13.21
N LEU A 17 15.66 0.40 -13.38
CA LEU A 17 15.77 -1.05 -13.44
C LEU A 17 15.37 -1.71 -12.11
N LEU A 18 15.84 -1.15 -10.98
CA LEU A 18 15.48 -1.64 -9.65
C LEU A 18 13.97 -1.65 -9.43
N LEU A 19 13.29 -0.60 -9.90
CA LEU A 19 11.84 -0.48 -9.81
C LEU A 19 11.13 -1.54 -10.65
N ALA A 20 11.45 -1.61 -11.94
CA ALA A 20 10.76 -2.48 -12.89
C ALA A 20 10.98 -3.98 -12.59
N HIS A 21 12.21 -4.38 -12.23
CA HIS A 21 12.55 -5.80 -12.08
C HIS A 21 12.41 -6.34 -10.66
N TYR A 22 12.62 -5.50 -9.63
CA TYR A 22 12.68 -5.98 -8.24
C TYR A 22 11.55 -5.44 -7.38
N ILE A 23 11.33 -4.11 -7.37
CA ILE A 23 10.38 -3.49 -6.44
C ILE A 23 8.94 -3.69 -6.88
N GLU A 24 8.58 -3.37 -8.13
CA GLU A 24 7.20 -3.50 -8.62
C GLU A 24 6.70 -4.94 -8.58
N PRO A 25 7.46 -5.96 -9.05
CA PRO A 25 7.02 -7.35 -8.95
C PRO A 25 6.89 -7.82 -7.50
N ALA A 26 7.76 -7.37 -6.61
CA ALA A 26 7.68 -7.74 -5.20
C ALA A 26 6.49 -7.06 -4.50
N ARG A 27 6.13 -5.83 -4.90
CA ARG A 27 4.94 -5.12 -4.44
C ARG A 27 3.66 -5.81 -4.89
N GLN A 28 3.58 -6.22 -6.16
CA GLN A 28 2.44 -7.00 -6.68
C GLN A 28 2.28 -8.34 -5.95
N ARG A 29 3.39 -8.98 -5.58
CA ARG A 29 3.39 -10.25 -4.82
C ARG A 29 3.18 -10.07 -3.31
N GLY A 30 3.05 -8.84 -2.80
CA GLY A 30 2.86 -8.57 -1.37
C GLY A 30 4.03 -9.01 -0.48
N LYS A 31 5.24 -9.15 -1.04
CA LYS A 31 6.42 -9.48 -0.23
C LYS A 31 6.74 -8.30 0.69
N LYS A 32 7.20 -8.57 1.91
CA LYS A 32 7.57 -7.53 2.91
C LYS A 32 9.05 -7.12 2.86
N LYS A 33 9.88 -7.93 2.22
CA LYS A 33 11.32 -7.69 2.08
C LYS A 33 11.79 -8.02 0.66
N VAL A 34 12.69 -7.20 0.12
CA VAL A 34 13.36 -7.45 -1.17
C VAL A 34 14.86 -7.37 -0.96
N ARG A 35 15.57 -8.44 -1.30
CA ARG A 35 17.03 -8.46 -1.30
C ARG A 35 17.50 -8.25 -2.74
N VAL A 36 18.40 -7.29 -2.94
CA VAL A 36 19.00 -7.01 -4.24
C VAL A 36 20.51 -6.90 -4.09
N THR A 37 21.26 -7.53 -4.99
CA THR A 37 22.73 -7.49 -4.99
C THR A 37 23.24 -6.53 -6.07
N ALA A 38 24.23 -5.70 -5.73
CA ALA A 38 24.82 -4.73 -6.67
C ALA A 38 25.36 -5.40 -7.94
N GLY A 39 25.94 -6.60 -7.81
CA GLY A 39 26.47 -7.38 -8.92
C GLY A 39 25.42 -7.79 -9.95
N GLU A 40 24.18 -8.07 -9.54
CA GLU A 40 23.10 -8.39 -10.48
C GLU A 40 22.77 -7.17 -11.36
N ILE A 41 22.63 -6.00 -10.75
CA ILE A 41 22.34 -4.74 -11.45
C ILE A 41 23.47 -4.37 -12.42
N ILE A 42 24.73 -4.52 -11.99
CA ILE A 42 25.91 -4.23 -12.81
C ILE A 42 25.94 -5.15 -14.03
N ARG A 43 25.65 -6.44 -13.85
CA ARG A 43 25.59 -7.44 -14.93
C ARG A 43 24.46 -7.14 -15.90
N GLU A 44 23.29 -6.76 -15.40
CA GLU A 44 22.10 -6.48 -16.20
C GLU A 44 22.25 -5.19 -17.01
N LEU A 45 22.85 -4.14 -16.44
CA LEU A 45 23.16 -2.89 -17.15
C LEU A 45 24.45 -2.95 -17.97
N LYS A 46 25.17 -4.08 -17.96
CA LYS A 46 26.49 -4.28 -18.59
C LYS A 46 27.48 -3.14 -18.26
N LEU A 47 27.40 -2.62 -17.04
CA LEU A 47 28.30 -1.56 -16.58
C LEU A 47 29.62 -2.17 -16.14
N GLN A 48 30.75 -1.64 -16.61
CA GLN A 48 32.06 -2.05 -16.15
C GLN A 48 32.63 -1.02 -15.17
N ASN A 49 33.22 -1.49 -14.07
CA ASN A 49 33.91 -0.68 -13.06
C ASN A 49 33.11 0.48 -12.43
N ARG A 50 31.78 0.33 -12.30
CA ARG A 50 30.88 1.35 -11.71
C ARG A 50 30.16 0.89 -10.45
N ALA A 51 30.71 -0.12 -9.75
CA ALA A 51 30.14 -0.61 -8.50
C ALA A 51 29.88 0.50 -7.44
N PRO A 52 30.76 1.49 -7.24
CA PRO A 52 30.51 2.59 -6.31
C PRO A 52 29.25 3.39 -6.65
N GLN A 53 29.10 3.75 -7.93
CA GLN A 53 27.98 4.56 -8.41
C GLN A 53 26.65 3.81 -8.26
N VAL A 54 26.65 2.50 -8.50
CA VAL A 54 25.48 1.64 -8.33
C VAL A 54 25.08 1.57 -6.85
N CYS A 55 26.04 1.33 -5.95
CA CYS A 55 25.78 1.32 -4.51
C CYS A 55 25.22 2.67 -4.02
N THR A 56 25.78 3.80 -4.46
CA THR A 56 25.25 5.13 -4.12
C THR A 56 23.85 5.34 -4.67
N ALA A 57 23.58 4.91 -5.90
CA ALA A 57 22.25 5.04 -6.51
C ALA A 57 21.19 4.18 -5.78
N MET A 58 21.58 2.98 -5.36
CA MET A 58 20.78 2.04 -4.55
C MET A 58 20.47 2.56 -3.14
N GLN A 59 21.41 3.32 -2.56
CA GLN A 59 21.31 3.84 -1.19
C GLN A 59 20.84 5.30 -1.11
N GLY A 60 20.51 5.92 -2.25
CA GLY A 60 20.11 7.31 -2.30
C GLY A 60 18.84 7.58 -1.49
N GLN A 61 18.93 8.43 -0.47
CA GLN A 61 17.80 8.76 0.41
C GLN A 61 16.59 9.32 -0.36
N ARG A 62 16.83 10.12 -1.41
CA ARG A 62 15.75 10.68 -2.25
C ARG A 62 14.94 9.57 -2.93
N PHE A 63 15.61 8.54 -3.44
CA PHE A 63 14.96 7.39 -4.06
C PHE A 63 14.16 6.58 -3.04
N LEU A 64 14.76 6.29 -1.89
CA LEU A 64 14.12 5.59 -0.79
C LEU A 64 12.83 6.28 -0.33
N LYS A 65 12.89 7.59 -0.05
CA LYS A 65 11.72 8.38 0.36
C LYS A 65 10.64 8.44 -0.73
N GLN A 66 11.03 8.68 -1.98
CA GLN A 66 10.09 8.82 -3.10
C GLN A 66 9.28 7.53 -3.35
N HIS A 67 9.88 6.37 -3.11
CA HIS A 67 9.22 5.07 -3.32
C HIS A 67 8.75 4.40 -2.02
N GLY A 68 8.88 5.06 -0.87
CA GLY A 68 8.48 4.51 0.42
C GLY A 68 9.26 3.25 0.78
N LEU A 69 10.57 3.25 0.56
CA LEU A 69 11.47 2.14 0.85
C LEU A 69 12.45 2.53 1.97
N GLU A 70 12.81 1.56 2.78
CA GLU A 70 13.86 1.70 3.79
C GLU A 70 14.87 0.55 3.66
N ILE A 71 16.13 0.82 4.01
CA ILE A 71 17.19 -0.19 3.98
C ILE A 71 17.26 -0.82 5.37
N MET A 72 16.86 -2.10 5.46
CA MET A 72 16.92 -2.86 6.70
C MET A 72 18.34 -3.37 6.98
N LYS A 73 19.02 -3.88 5.95
CA LYS A 73 20.34 -4.52 6.11
C LYS A 73 21.20 -4.30 4.88
N ARG A 74 22.49 -4.11 5.12
CA ARG A 74 23.55 -4.10 4.10
C ARG A 74 24.51 -5.23 4.43
N GLU A 75 24.71 -6.13 3.48
CA GLU A 75 25.64 -7.25 3.61
C GLU A 75 26.71 -7.12 2.53
N GLY A 76 27.97 -7.15 2.92
CA GLY A 76 29.10 -7.06 2.00
C GLY A 76 30.44 -6.99 2.73
N PRO A 77 31.57 -7.20 2.02
CA PRO A 77 32.90 -7.06 2.60
C PRO A 77 33.11 -5.63 3.14
N PRO A 78 33.98 -5.45 4.15
CA PRO A 78 34.11 -4.20 4.92
C PRO A 78 34.40 -2.96 4.08
N SER A 79 34.87 -3.11 2.83
CA SER A 79 35.06 -2.01 1.88
C SER A 79 33.77 -1.41 1.33
N GLY A 80 32.61 -2.07 1.42
CA GLY A 80 31.30 -1.50 1.00
C GLY A 80 31.16 -1.10 -0.48
N GLN A 81 32.16 -1.42 -1.32
CA GLN A 81 32.33 -0.92 -2.69
C GLN A 81 32.49 -2.07 -3.72
N SER A 82 32.09 -3.29 -3.35
CA SER A 82 32.24 -4.47 -4.21
C SER A 82 30.92 -4.91 -4.87
N THR A 83 31.02 -5.69 -5.93
CA THR A 83 29.90 -6.33 -6.65
C THR A 83 29.10 -7.30 -5.77
N THR A 84 29.64 -7.74 -4.64
CA THR A 84 28.97 -8.63 -3.66
C THR A 84 28.11 -7.89 -2.63
N VAL A 85 27.99 -6.56 -2.68
CA VAL A 85 27.14 -5.82 -1.73
C VAL A 85 25.67 -6.13 -2.00
N ALA A 86 25.02 -6.78 -1.03
CA ALA A 86 23.58 -7.04 -1.01
C ALA A 86 22.88 -6.05 -0.08
N VAL A 87 21.79 -5.45 -0.56
CA VAL A 87 20.95 -4.54 0.20
C VAL A 87 19.56 -5.16 0.34
N THR A 88 19.09 -5.26 1.58
CA THR A 88 17.73 -5.70 1.88
C THR A 88 16.85 -4.48 2.13
N TYR A 89 15.90 -4.27 1.24
CA TYR A 89 14.88 -3.25 1.32
C TYR A 89 13.63 -3.78 2.03
N ILE A 90 13.03 -2.91 2.84
CA ILE A 90 11.71 -3.09 3.44
C ILE A 90 10.81 -1.94 2.98
N TRP A 91 9.51 -2.18 2.93
CA TRP A 91 8.55 -1.11 2.65
C TRP A 91 8.37 -0.27 3.90
N ASN A 92 8.47 1.04 3.71
CA ASN A 92 8.15 2.02 4.73
C ASN A 92 6.63 2.19 4.77
N ASP A 93 5.97 1.26 5.47
CA ASP A 93 4.52 1.33 5.69
C ASP A 93 4.15 2.45 6.69
N ASN A 94 5.12 3.19 7.25
CA ASN A 94 4.86 4.27 8.22
C ASN A 94 3.95 5.38 7.65
N GLY A 95 3.82 5.51 6.32
CA GLY A 95 2.90 6.46 5.66
C GLY A 95 1.57 5.85 5.20
N GLN A 96 1.43 4.52 5.22
CA GLN A 96 0.17 3.84 4.93
C GLN A 96 -0.47 3.43 6.26
N HIS A 97 -0.90 4.42 7.04
CA HIS A 97 -2.06 4.18 7.90
C HIS A 97 -3.18 3.73 6.96
N LYS A 98 -3.40 2.41 6.84
CA LYS A 98 -4.69 1.86 6.39
C LYS A 98 -5.70 2.65 7.21
N LYS A 99 -6.45 3.54 6.57
CA LYS A 99 -7.60 4.20 7.22
C LYS A 99 -8.33 3.07 7.91
N ASP A 100 -8.46 3.18 9.23
CA ASP A 100 -8.97 2.08 10.05
C ASP A 100 -10.24 1.56 9.36
N PRO A 101 -10.26 0.31 8.89
CA PRO A 101 -11.36 -0.17 8.05
C PRO A 101 -12.71 -0.01 8.76
N LEU A 102 -12.71 -0.05 10.10
CA LEU A 102 -13.88 0.22 10.92
C LEU A 102 -14.29 1.68 10.86
N LEU A 103 -13.35 2.61 10.86
CA LEU A 103 -13.63 4.05 10.74
C LEU A 103 -14.18 4.40 9.36
N ALA A 104 -13.69 3.76 8.31
CA ALA A 104 -14.23 3.93 6.95
C ALA A 104 -15.67 3.40 6.84
N LEU A 105 -15.95 2.23 7.44
CA LEU A 105 -17.30 1.67 7.51
C LEU A 105 -18.24 2.57 8.34
N TYR A 106 -17.76 3.07 9.48
CA TYR A 106 -18.52 3.98 10.34
C TYR A 106 -18.93 5.25 9.61
N GLY A 107 -18.02 5.87 8.85
CA GLY A 107 -18.33 7.05 8.03
C GLY A 107 -19.48 6.77 7.04
N ARG A 108 -19.41 5.63 6.34
CA ARG A 108 -20.46 5.23 5.39
C ARG A 108 -21.83 5.00 6.07
N LEU A 109 -21.84 4.38 7.24
CA LEU A 109 -23.07 4.17 8.01
C LEU A 109 -23.64 5.50 8.54
N ARG A 110 -22.78 6.41 9.01
CA ARG A 110 -23.19 7.75 9.43
C ARG A 110 -23.89 8.50 8.30
N ASP A 111 -23.33 8.49 7.10
CA ASP A 111 -23.92 9.17 5.94
C ASP A 111 -25.28 8.56 5.55
N ALA A 112 -25.38 7.22 5.60
CA ALA A 112 -26.64 6.52 5.34
C ALA A 112 -27.73 6.93 6.34
N PHE A 113 -27.43 6.94 7.64
CA PHE A 113 -28.39 7.35 8.66
C PHE A 113 -28.67 8.86 8.64
N ALA A 114 -27.72 9.70 8.23
CA ALA A 114 -27.94 11.13 8.08
C ALA A 114 -29.00 11.41 6.98
N ALA A 115 -28.97 10.68 5.86
CA ALA A 115 -29.97 10.80 4.80
C ALA A 115 -31.40 10.45 5.27
N GLU A 116 -31.52 9.58 6.28
CA GLU A 116 -32.80 9.18 6.88
C GLU A 116 -33.27 10.10 8.02
N GLY A 117 -32.49 11.15 8.34
CA GLY A 117 -32.77 12.08 9.43
C GLY A 117 -32.28 11.60 10.80
N GLY A 118 -31.29 10.72 10.82
CA GLY A 118 -30.65 10.16 12.02
C GLY A 118 -31.09 8.73 12.32
N ALA A 119 -30.20 7.96 12.95
CA ALA A 119 -30.42 6.54 13.27
C ALA A 119 -31.67 6.31 14.14
N GLU A 120 -31.95 7.21 15.09
CA GLU A 120 -33.13 7.11 15.96
C GLU A 120 -34.45 7.20 15.18
N ARG A 121 -34.47 8.04 14.14
CA ARG A 121 -35.66 8.23 13.30
C ARG A 121 -35.93 7.01 12.43
N ALA A 122 -34.88 6.35 11.94
CA ALA A 122 -34.97 5.08 11.22
C ALA A 122 -35.55 3.98 12.13
N LEU A 123 -34.99 3.81 13.33
CA LEU A 123 -35.46 2.84 14.32
C LEU A 123 -36.91 3.10 14.76
N GLN A 124 -37.27 4.36 15.00
CA GLN A 124 -38.63 4.72 15.39
C GLN A 124 -39.64 4.43 14.27
N LYS A 125 -39.27 4.65 13.00
CA LYS A 125 -40.10 4.31 11.84
C LYS A 125 -40.36 2.80 11.79
N GLU A 126 -39.34 1.98 11.96
CA GLU A 126 -39.48 0.52 11.99
C GLU A 126 -40.33 0.05 13.18
N ARG A 127 -40.10 0.59 14.38
CA ARG A 127 -40.90 0.24 15.58
C ARG A 127 -42.37 0.56 15.40
N THR A 128 -42.70 1.75 14.88
CA THR A 128 -44.10 2.12 14.66
C THR A 128 -44.77 1.29 13.56
N ALA A 129 -44.02 0.83 12.55
CA ALA A 129 -44.53 -0.07 11.53
C ALA A 129 -44.83 -1.45 12.12
N PHE A 130 -43.90 -2.00 12.91
CA PHE A 130 -44.08 -3.28 13.60
C PHE A 130 -45.31 -3.28 14.51
N HIS A 131 -45.49 -2.24 15.33
CA HIS A 131 -46.67 -2.14 16.21
C HIS A 131 -47.98 -2.04 15.40
N ARG A 132 -48.00 -1.26 14.31
CA ARG A 132 -49.18 -1.18 13.42
C ARG A 132 -49.53 -2.52 12.78
N ASP A 133 -48.55 -3.29 12.34
CA ASP A 133 -48.79 -4.60 11.75
C ASP A 133 -49.23 -5.62 12.80
N PHE A 134 -48.69 -5.55 14.02
CA PHE A 134 -49.12 -6.36 15.15
C PHE A 134 -50.60 -6.11 15.49
N GLU A 135 -51.01 -4.85 15.61
CA GLU A 135 -52.40 -4.48 15.86
C GLU A 135 -53.33 -4.90 14.72
N ARG A 136 -52.90 -4.75 13.46
CA ARG A 136 -53.68 -5.21 12.30
C ARG A 136 -53.95 -6.72 12.36
N ARG A 137 -52.92 -7.52 12.68
CA ARG A 137 -53.01 -8.98 12.81
C ARG A 137 -53.95 -9.40 13.94
N GLN A 138 -53.87 -8.72 15.09
CA GLN A 138 -54.80 -8.97 16.19
C GLN A 138 -56.23 -8.64 15.76
N ARG A 139 -56.47 -7.47 15.16
CA ARG A 139 -57.82 -7.05 14.74
C ARG A 139 -58.43 -7.97 13.67
N THR A 140 -57.62 -8.60 12.82
CA THR A 140 -58.10 -9.63 11.87
C THR A 140 -58.46 -10.95 12.55
N MET A 141 -57.78 -11.34 13.64
CA MET A 141 -58.13 -12.55 14.40
C MET A 141 -59.50 -12.45 15.09
N TRP A 142 -59.86 -11.26 15.63
CA TRP A 142 -61.14 -11.05 16.31
C TRP A 142 -62.35 -10.87 15.38
N LYS A 143 -62.14 -10.76 14.06
CA LYS A 143 -63.22 -10.61 13.06
C LYS A 143 -63.64 -11.92 12.38
N GLN A 144 -62.94 -13.03 12.65
CA GLN A 144 -63.19 -14.36 12.07
C GLN A 144 -63.80 -15.36 13.06
N SER A 145 -64.17 -14.90 14.26
CA SER A 145 -64.93 -15.67 15.26
C SER A 145 -66.29 -15.04 15.49
#